data_AF-A0A537VM32-F1
#
_entry.id   AF-A0A537VM32-F1
#
_cell.length_a   1.000
_cell.length_b   1.000
_cell.length_c   1.000
_cell.angle_alpha   90.00
_cell.angle_beta   90.00
_cell.angle_gamma   90.00
#
_symmetry.space_group_name_H-M   'P 1'
#
loop_
_entity.id
_entity.type
_entity.pdbx_description
1 polymer ?
#
loop_
_entity_poly.entity_id
_entity_poly.type
_entity_poly.pdbx_seq_one_letter_code
_entity_poly.pdbx_strand_id
1 'polypeptide(L)'
;KRLSAEAMEIVRTKDTGTLRYDVYLNDDQSECVVLERYRDSEAAIEHASNLGDLFGAVLATVTVVHGELLGEPSAELREKLAGSEVPVLFTPFLSM
;
A
#
# COMPACT_ATOMS: atom_id res chain seq x y z
N LYS A 1 3.07 -14.13 -5.19
CA LYS A 1 3.61 -14.06 -6.58
C LYS A 1 2.53 -13.78 -7.64
N ARG A 2 1.58 -14.69 -7.95
CA ARG A 2 0.53 -14.42 -8.97
C ARG A 2 -0.26 -13.14 -8.68
N LEU A 3 -0.80 -13.01 -7.46
CA LEU A 3 -1.54 -11.82 -7.02
C LEU A 3 -0.67 -10.56 -7.08
N SER A 4 0.61 -10.65 -6.73
CA SER A 4 1.55 -9.54 -6.81
C SER A 4 1.75 -9.05 -8.26
N ALA A 5 1.79 -9.97 -9.23
CA ALA A 5 1.87 -9.61 -10.65
C ALA A 5 0.59 -8.94 -11.16
N GLU A 6 -0.57 -9.42 -10.71
CA GLU A 6 -1.87 -8.83 -11.01
C GLU A 6 -2.01 -7.42 -10.40
N ALA A 7 -1.60 -7.24 -9.14
CA ALA A 7 -1.54 -5.93 -8.50
C ALA A 7 -0.65 -4.97 -9.29
N MET A 8 0.54 -5.42 -9.71
CA MET A 8 1.48 -4.60 -10.46
C MET A 8 0.95 -4.19 -11.84
N GLU A 9 0.16 -5.04 -12.50
CA GLU A 9 -0.51 -4.68 -13.75
C GLU A 9 -1.60 -3.62 -13.53
N ILE A 10 -2.39 -3.76 -12.46
CA ILE A 10 -3.40 -2.75 -12.08
C ILE A 10 -2.72 -1.40 -11.81
N VAL A 11 -1.66 -1.40 -11.00
CA VAL A 11 -0.89 -0.18 -10.69
C VAL A 11 -0.37 0.47 -11.97
N ARG A 12 0.21 -0.30 -12.88
CA ARG A 12 0.74 0.23 -14.15
C ARG A 12 -0.32 0.84 -15.06
N THR A 13 -1.54 0.31 -15.03
CA THR A 13 -2.57 0.64 -16.03
C THR A 13 -3.64 1.58 -15.51
N LYS A 14 -3.86 1.62 -14.20
CA LYS A 14 -4.96 2.39 -13.58
C LYS A 14 -4.50 3.49 -12.63
N ASP A 15 -3.33 3.38 -12.01
CA ASP A 15 -2.87 4.41 -11.09
C ASP A 15 -2.26 5.58 -11.85
N THR A 16 -2.64 6.79 -11.47
CA THR A 16 -2.16 8.03 -12.10
C THR A 16 -1.13 8.78 -11.25
N GLY A 17 -0.96 8.37 -10.00
CA GLY A 17 -0.07 9.02 -9.02
C GLY A 17 0.84 8.08 -8.23
N THR A 18 0.92 6.79 -8.58
CA THR A 18 1.87 5.85 -7.98
C THR A 18 3.26 6.05 -8.58
N LEU A 19 4.20 6.54 -7.78
CA LEU A 19 5.58 6.82 -8.17
C LEU A 19 6.49 5.59 -8.02
N ARG A 20 6.15 4.69 -7.09
CA ARG A 20 6.88 3.45 -6.82
C ARG A 20 5.91 2.38 -6.35
N TYR A 21 6.07 1.17 -6.88
CA TYR A 21 5.38 -0.02 -6.41
C TYR A 21 6.29 -1.22 -6.61
N ASP A 22 6.99 -1.60 -5.55
CA ASP A 22 7.94 -2.71 -5.57
C ASP A 22 7.47 -3.83 -4.64
N VAL A 23 7.67 -5.07 -5.05
CA VAL A 23 7.36 -6.26 -4.23
C VAL A 23 8.64 -7.03 -3.97
N TYR A 24 8.97 -7.19 -2.70
CA TYR A 24 10.11 -7.94 -2.21
C TYR A 24 9.64 -9.24 -1.56
N LEU A 25 10.48 -10.27 -1.65
CA LEU A 25 10.35 -11.52 -0.90
C LEU A 25 11.67 -11.76 -0.18
N ASN A 26 11.61 -12.29 1.03
CA ASN A 26 12.79 -12.81 1.71
C ASN A 26 13.31 -14.10 1.02
N ASP A 27 14.45 -14.62 1.48
CA ASP A 27 15.16 -15.72 0.82
C ASP A 27 14.31 -17.00 0.71
N ASP A 28 13.64 -17.39 1.80
CA ASP A 28 12.74 -18.54 1.83
C ASP A 28 11.31 -18.25 1.33
N GLN A 29 11.04 -17.00 0.97
CA GLN A 29 9.77 -16.49 0.43
C GLN A 29 8.58 -16.64 1.38
N SER A 30 8.83 -16.76 2.69
CA SER A 30 7.80 -16.78 3.73
C SER A 30 7.23 -15.38 4.04
N GLU A 31 7.99 -14.32 3.75
CA GLU A 31 7.61 -12.93 4.02
C GLU A 31 7.70 -12.09 2.75
N CYS A 32 6.76 -11.14 2.62
CA CYS A 32 6.77 -10.17 1.55
C CYS A 32 6.67 -8.74 2.07
N VAL A 33 7.33 -7.81 1.39
CA VAL A 33 7.21 -6.37 1.63
C VAL A 33 6.77 -5.72 0.34
N VAL A 34 5.73 -4.90 0.40
CA VAL A 34 5.34 -4.01 -0.69
C VAL A 34 5.77 -2.60 -0.31
N LEU A 35 6.59 -1.98 -1.16
CA LEU A 35 7.03 -0.61 -0.98
C LEU A 35 6.34 0.29 -1.99
N GLU A 36 5.52 1.19 -1.46
CA GLU A 36 4.63 2.02 -2.24
C GLU A 36 4.97 3.49 -1.98
N ARG A 37 5.10 4.28 -3.06
CA ARG A 37 5.27 5.73 -2.96
C ARG A 37 4.25 6.40 -3.85
N TYR A 38 3.46 7.27 -3.26
CA TYR A 38 2.46 8.07 -3.94
C TYR A 38 2.92 9.51 -4.07
N ARG A 39 2.45 10.20 -5.11
CA ARG A 39 2.66 11.63 -5.28
C ARG A 39 2.02 12.43 -4.13
N ASP A 40 0.84 12.01 -3.71
CA ASP A 40 -0.02 12.70 -2.75
C ASP A 40 -1.06 11.72 -2.14
N SER A 41 -1.93 12.23 -1.26
CA SER A 41 -2.98 11.41 -0.61
C SER A 41 -4.07 10.95 -1.57
N GLU A 42 -4.38 11.73 -2.61
CA GLU A 42 -5.40 11.35 -3.60
C GLU A 42 -4.94 10.13 -4.39
N ALA A 43 -3.66 10.08 -4.78
CA ALA A 43 -3.06 8.93 -5.44
C ALA A 43 -3.08 7.67 -4.57
N ALA A 44 -2.85 7.79 -3.25
CA ALA A 44 -2.95 6.65 -2.33
C ALA A 44 -4.39 6.13 -2.21
N ILE A 45 -5.38 7.03 -2.21
CA ILE A 45 -6.81 6.67 -2.19
C ILE A 45 -7.23 6.00 -3.50
N GLU A 46 -6.82 6.56 -4.64
CA GLU A 46 -7.03 5.97 -5.98
C GLU A 46 -6.45 4.56 -6.04
N HIS A 47 -5.19 4.39 -5.62
CA HIS A 47 -4.52 3.09 -5.57
C HIS A 47 -5.31 2.06 -4.75
N ALA A 48 -5.71 2.42 -3.53
CA ALA A 48 -6.51 1.55 -2.66
C ALA A 48 -7.86 1.18 -3.30
N SER A 49 -8.49 2.11 -4.01
CA SER A 49 -9.72 1.83 -4.76
C SER A 49 -9.48 0.89 -5.95
N ASN A 50 -8.39 1.06 -6.69
CA ASN A 50 -8.05 0.23 -7.84
C ASN A 50 -7.70 -1.22 -7.47
N LEU A 51 -7.07 -1.42 -6.30
CA LEU A 51 -6.71 -2.74 -5.77
C LEU A 51 -7.76 -3.37 -4.84
N GLY A 52 -8.87 -2.68 -4.57
CA GLY A 52 -9.91 -3.09 -3.62
C GLY A 52 -10.30 -4.57 -3.70
N ASP A 53 -10.58 -5.04 -4.91
CA ASP A 53 -11.03 -6.42 -5.17
C ASP A 53 -9.94 -7.48 -4.91
N LEU A 54 -8.67 -7.08 -4.96
CA LEU A 54 -7.53 -7.98 -4.81
C LEU A 54 -7.13 -8.16 -3.34
N PHE A 55 -7.42 -7.18 -2.47
CA PHE A 55 -6.98 -7.20 -1.08
C PHE A 55 -7.43 -8.45 -0.33
N GLY A 56 -8.68 -8.88 -0.50
CA GLY A 56 -9.19 -10.09 0.15
C GLY A 56 -8.38 -11.35 -0.22
N ALA A 57 -8.03 -11.50 -1.50
CA ALA A 57 -7.22 -12.62 -1.97
C ALA A 57 -5.78 -12.54 -1.47
N VAL A 58 -5.19 -11.35 -1.38
CA VAL A 58 -3.84 -11.14 -0.84
C VAL A 58 -3.80 -11.45 0.65
N LEU A 59 -4.72 -10.90 1.43
CA LEU A 59 -4.81 -11.11 2.87
C LEU A 59 -5.02 -12.59 3.22
N ALA A 60 -5.73 -13.35 2.39
CA ALA A 60 -5.89 -14.80 2.57
C ALA A 60 -4.59 -15.61 2.40
N THR A 61 -3.52 -15.01 1.85
CA THR A 61 -2.22 -15.68 1.69
C THR A 61 -1.26 -15.49 2.87
N VAL A 62 -1.63 -14.64 3.84
CA VAL A 62 -0.79 -14.29 4.98
C VAL A 62 -1.57 -14.44 6.29
N THR A 63 -0.86 -14.66 7.39
CA THR A 63 -1.48 -14.75 8.73
C THR A 63 -1.20 -13.51 9.57
N VAL A 64 -0.23 -12.70 9.18
CA VAL A 64 0.20 -11.49 9.87
C VAL A 64 0.35 -10.39 8.84
N VAL A 65 -0.14 -9.20 9.18
CA VAL A 65 -0.01 -7.99 8.36
C VAL A 65 0.53 -6.87 9.22
N HIS A 66 1.60 -6.26 8.74
CA HIS A 66 2.13 -5.01 9.26
C HIS A 66 2.05 -3.97 8.15
N GLY A 67 1.83 -2.71 8.53
CA GLY A 67 1.76 -1.61 7.57
C GLY A 67 2.15 -0.30 8.22
N GLU A 68 2.86 0.53 7.48
CA GLU A 68 3.31 1.85 7.90
C GLU A 68 2.94 2.86 6.82
N LEU A 69 2.38 3.99 7.23
CA LEU A 69 2.12 5.13 6.36
C LEU A 69 3.04 6.26 6.80
N LEU A 70 4.04 6.57 5.98
CA LEU A 70 5.03 7.60 6.29
C LEU A 70 4.68 8.87 5.50
N GLY A 71 4.37 9.96 6.20
CA GLY A 71 4.09 11.25 5.59
C GLY A 71 3.03 12.05 6.32
N GLU A 72 2.49 13.04 5.62
CA GLU A 72 1.46 13.94 6.13
C GLU A 72 0.16 13.75 5.33
N PRO A 73 -0.63 12.70 5.61
CA PRO A 73 -1.84 12.42 4.85
C PRO A 73 -2.90 13.50 5.04
N SER A 74 -3.69 13.71 3.99
CA SER A 74 -4.87 14.57 4.00
C SER A 74 -5.88 14.13 5.06
N ALA A 75 -6.79 15.04 5.43
CA ALA A 75 -7.87 14.73 6.36
C ALA A 75 -8.75 13.57 5.85
N GLU A 76 -9.02 13.52 4.55
CA GLU A 76 -9.79 12.45 3.92
C GLU A 76 -9.09 11.09 4.05
N LEU A 77 -7.79 11.01 3.75
CA LEU A 77 -7.06 9.75 3.88
C LEU A 77 -7.01 9.30 5.34
N ARG A 78 -6.85 10.23 6.30
CA ARG A 78 -6.92 9.91 7.73
C ARG A 78 -8.28 9.36 8.14
N GLU A 79 -9.36 9.93 7.62
CA GLU A 79 -10.73 9.45 7.89
C GLU A 79 -10.96 8.06 7.31
N LYS A 80 -10.51 7.79 6.08
CA LYS A 80 -10.58 6.45 5.47
C LYS A 80 -9.79 5.39 6.24
N LEU A 81 -8.73 5.80 6.92
CA LEU A 81 -7.92 4.93 7.78
C LEU A 81 -8.45 4.84 9.22
N ALA A 82 -9.46 5.64 9.59
CA ALA A 82 -9.96 5.68 10.95
C ALA A 82 -10.58 4.33 11.34
N GLY A 83 -10.13 3.77 12.47
CA GLY A 83 -10.58 2.48 12.97
C GLY A 83 -9.83 1.27 12.40
N SER A 84 -8.87 1.48 11.50
CA SER A 84 -7.93 0.42 11.10
C SER A 84 -6.74 0.35 12.07
N GLU A 85 -6.30 -0.85 12.42
CA GLU A 85 -5.06 -1.06 13.18
C GLU A 85 -3.80 -0.84 12.32
N VAL A 86 -3.92 -1.04 11.01
CA VAL A 86 -2.85 -0.85 10.03
C VAL A 86 -3.34 -0.06 8.80
N PRO A 87 -2.50 0.79 8.19
CA PRO A 87 -1.13 1.11 8.58
C PRO A 87 -1.02 2.03 9.80
N VAL A 88 0.10 1.94 10.52
CA VAL A 88 0.48 2.91 11.56
C VAL A 88 1.00 4.18 10.88
N LEU A 89 0.44 5.33 11.26
CA LEU A 89 0.85 6.62 10.69
C LEU A 89 2.08 7.19 11.40
N PHE A 90 3.13 7.47 10.63
CA PHE A 90 4.33 8.19 11.05
C PHE A 90 4.43 9.52 10.29
N THR A 91 4.31 10.63 11.02
CA THR A 91 4.56 11.97 10.45
C THR A 91 6.06 12.31 10.50
N PRO A 92 6.61 13.01 9.50
CA PRO A 92 8.02 13.38 9.48
C PRO A 92 8.43 14.18 10.73
N PHE A 93 9.51 13.76 11.41
CA PHE A 93 10.17 14.57 12.43
C PHE A 93 11.22 15.50 11.80
N LEU A 94 11.95 14.99 10.80
CA LEU A 94 12.94 15.71 10.00
C LEU A 94 12.83 15.23 8.54
N SER A 95 12.90 16.15 7.59
CA SER A 95 12.91 15.87 6.14
C SER A 95 13.88 16.81 5.42
N MET A 96 14.36 16.38 4.25
CA MET A 96 15.23 17.17 3.35
C MET A 96 14.61 17.21 1.95
#